data_AF-A0A167I8C8-F1
#
_entry.id   AF-A0A167I8C8-F1
#
_cell.length_a   1.000
_cell.length_b   1.000
_cell.length_c   1.000
_cell.angle_alpha   90.00
_cell.angle_beta   90.00
_cell.angle_gamma   90.00
#
_symmetry.space_group_name_H-M   'P 1'
#
loop_
_entity.id
_entity.type
_entity.pdbx_description
1 polymer ?
#
loop_
_entity_poly.entity_id
_entity_poly.type
_entity_poly.pdbx_seq_one_letter_code
_entity_poly.pdbx_strand_id
1 'polypeptide(L)'
;MAEMEEALAKEGLTSWRNFFDLRVLFNTRNRRYRIMLNIAFAWFGQFSGNNVISYYLPSMLRGIGVTSTDTQLLLNIIYALVGWVFATGGARFLDTVGRRPMFLGSVGAMAICLAIVAGGAAGFVQTGSVACSYASIFFVYMFGATFAVSLTPMQPIYPGEVLTNDMRAKGMGVMQVSSGVASFINTFAAPVALNNIGYWFYAFFAFFDVFEFLFIYFLFVETKGRTLEELEIVFDSPNPAKASLLVVKEKRREKVDVADVA
;
A
#
# COMPACT_ATOMS: atom_id res chain seq x y z
N MET A 1 14.09 22.07 17.85
CA MET A 1 13.39 22.04 19.14
C MET A 1 12.76 23.40 19.42
N ALA A 2 13.52 24.49 19.51
CA ALA A 2 12.98 25.85 19.70
C ALA A 2 11.98 26.29 18.60
N GLU A 3 12.30 26.09 17.31
CA GLU A 3 11.36 26.40 16.21
C GLU A 3 10.10 25.53 16.21
N MET A 4 10.20 24.27 16.69
CA MET A 4 9.02 23.41 16.85
C MET A 4 8.14 23.87 18.02
N GLU A 5 8.74 24.31 19.13
CA GLU A 5 7.99 24.86 20.26
C GLU A 5 7.33 26.21 19.91
N GLU A 6 8.00 27.05 19.13
CA GLU A 6 7.46 28.34 18.69
C GLU A 6 6.32 28.17 17.67
N ALA A 7 6.41 27.18 16.77
CA ALA A 7 5.31 26.79 15.89
C ALA A 7 4.11 26.21 16.67
N LEU A 8 4.37 25.35 17.68
CA LEU A 8 3.33 24.79 18.56
C LEU A 8 2.63 25.86 19.40
N ALA A 9 3.37 26.89 19.84
CA ALA A 9 2.84 28.03 20.57
C ALA A 9 1.95 28.92 19.69
N LYS A 10 2.29 29.08 18.39
CA LYS A 10 1.49 29.82 17.40
C LYS A 10 0.20 29.09 17.00
N GLU A 11 0.23 27.75 16.90
CA GLU A 11 -0.92 26.94 16.46
C GLU A 11 -1.90 26.57 17.60
N GLY A 12 -1.59 26.86 18.87
CA GLY A 12 -2.48 26.60 19.99
C GLY A 12 -2.80 25.11 20.20
N LEU A 13 -1.85 24.23 19.87
CA LEU A 13 -2.01 22.76 19.95
C LEU A 13 -1.95 22.20 21.39
N THR A 14 -1.86 23.06 22.41
CA THR A 14 -1.68 22.69 23.81
C THR A 14 -2.96 22.30 24.56
N SER A 15 -4.14 22.37 23.91
CA SER A 15 -5.42 22.02 24.54
C SER A 15 -5.99 20.70 24.00
N TRP A 16 -6.41 19.80 24.89
CA TRP A 16 -7.04 18.51 24.56
C TRP A 16 -8.22 18.64 23.57
N ARG A 17 -8.93 19.77 23.58
CA ARG A 17 -10.02 20.05 22.63
C ARG A 17 -9.53 20.32 21.20
N ASN A 18 -8.37 20.96 21.04
CA ASN A 18 -7.78 21.24 19.73
C ASN A 18 -7.09 20.00 19.13
N PHE A 19 -6.65 19.07 19.98
CA PHE A 19 -6.09 17.78 19.56
C PHE A 19 -7.16 16.92 18.85
N PHE A 20 -8.36 16.80 19.44
CA PHE A 20 -9.50 16.08 18.84
C PHE A 20 -10.29 16.88 17.79
N ASP A 21 -9.88 18.11 17.48
CA ASP A 21 -10.53 18.88 16.41
C ASP A 21 -10.11 18.36 15.03
N LEU A 22 -10.88 17.39 14.53
CA LEU A 22 -10.74 16.81 13.19
C LEU A 22 -11.37 17.69 12.10
N ARG A 23 -12.02 18.82 12.43
CA ARG A 23 -12.64 19.70 11.42
C ARG A 23 -11.60 20.25 10.46
N VAL A 24 -10.39 20.51 10.96
CA VAL A 24 -9.21 20.92 10.18
C VAL A 24 -8.93 19.96 9.01
N LEU A 25 -9.30 18.68 9.12
CA LEU A 25 -9.13 17.66 8.09
C LEU A 25 -10.21 17.71 7.00
N PHE A 26 -11.41 18.22 7.29
CA PHE A 26 -12.57 18.17 6.39
C PHE A 26 -13.08 19.54 5.93
N ASN A 27 -12.43 20.63 6.31
CA ASN A 27 -12.90 21.98 6.01
C ASN A 27 -12.95 22.31 4.51
N THR A 28 -11.95 21.88 3.73
CA THR A 28 -11.83 22.23 2.29
C THR A 28 -11.91 20.98 1.42
N ARG A 29 -12.40 21.12 0.18
CA ARG A 29 -12.43 20.04 -0.83
C ARG A 29 -11.05 19.37 -1.02
N ASN A 30 -10.00 20.18 -1.09
CA ASN A 30 -8.61 19.73 -1.18
C ASN A 30 -8.22 18.83 0.02
N ARG A 31 -8.50 19.28 1.25
CA ARG A 31 -8.20 18.53 2.47
C ARG A 31 -8.97 17.21 2.58
N ARG A 32 -10.24 17.21 2.18
CA ARG A 32 -11.06 15.99 2.09
C ARG A 32 -10.46 14.98 1.11
N TYR A 33 -9.96 15.45 -0.03
CA TYR A 33 -9.31 14.60 -1.02
C TYR A 33 -8.00 14.00 -0.48
N ARG A 34 -7.15 14.80 0.18
CA ARG A 34 -5.92 14.32 0.82
C ARG A 34 -6.19 13.27 1.90
N ILE A 35 -7.20 13.48 2.73
CA ILE A 35 -7.57 12.53 3.78
C ILE A 35 -8.22 11.27 3.23
N MET A 36 -9.04 11.38 2.18
CA MET A 36 -9.57 10.23 1.47
C MET A 36 -8.44 9.36 0.91
N LEU A 37 -7.43 9.98 0.27
CA LEU A 37 -6.26 9.25 -0.21
C LEU A 37 -5.49 8.57 0.92
N ASN A 38 -5.33 9.25 2.04
CA ASN A 38 -4.62 8.72 3.20
C ASN A 38 -5.35 7.53 3.85
N ILE A 39 -6.67 7.64 4.04
CA ILE A 39 -7.50 6.55 4.56
C ILE A 39 -7.52 5.36 3.58
N ALA A 40 -7.69 5.64 2.28
CA ALA A 40 -7.66 4.60 1.26
C ALA A 40 -6.30 3.88 1.23
N PHE A 41 -5.20 4.63 1.28
CA PHE A 41 -3.86 4.07 1.34
C PHE A 41 -3.63 3.23 2.60
N ALA A 42 -4.12 3.68 3.77
CA ALA A 42 -4.07 2.90 5.01
C ALA A 42 -4.82 1.58 4.89
N TRP A 43 -5.99 1.61 4.24
CA TRP A 43 -6.81 0.44 4.01
C TRP A 43 -6.12 -0.54 3.06
N PHE A 44 -5.63 -0.06 1.92
CA PHE A 44 -4.89 -0.89 0.96
C PHE A 44 -3.63 -1.50 1.59
N GLY A 45 -2.92 -0.74 2.42
CA GLY A 45 -1.75 -1.22 3.16
C GLY A 45 -2.01 -2.45 4.03
N GLN A 46 -3.22 -2.65 4.53
CA GLN A 46 -3.57 -3.76 5.44
C GLN A 46 -4.50 -4.80 4.81
N PHE A 47 -5.27 -4.40 3.81
CA PHE A 47 -6.31 -5.23 3.19
C PHE A 47 -5.88 -5.81 1.83
N SER A 48 -4.76 -5.38 1.27
CA SER A 48 -4.12 -5.95 0.08
C SER A 48 -3.39 -7.27 0.39
N GLY A 49 -4.03 -8.20 1.09
CA GLY A 49 -3.58 -9.59 1.22
C GLY A 49 -2.28 -9.87 2.01
N ASN A 50 -1.72 -8.93 2.78
CA ASN A 50 -0.47 -9.22 3.53
C ASN A 50 -0.61 -10.30 4.59
N ASN A 51 -1.67 -10.21 5.39
CA ASN A 51 -1.92 -11.14 6.48
C ASN A 51 -2.42 -12.51 5.98
N VAL A 52 -3.03 -12.51 4.79
CA VAL A 52 -3.44 -13.72 4.06
C VAL A 52 -2.23 -14.66 3.98
N ILE A 53 -1.08 -14.21 3.45
CA ILE A 53 0.12 -15.05 3.31
C ILE A 53 0.49 -15.81 4.60
N SER A 54 0.53 -15.11 5.74
CA SER A 54 0.92 -15.69 7.04
C SER A 54 -0.06 -16.75 7.54
N TYR A 55 -1.35 -16.62 7.23
CA TYR A 55 -2.35 -17.64 7.58
C TYR A 55 -2.37 -18.82 6.58
N TYR A 56 -1.99 -18.57 5.33
CA TYR A 56 -2.07 -19.55 4.24
C TYR A 56 -0.86 -20.42 4.08
N LEU A 57 0.34 -19.89 4.30
CA LEU A 57 1.58 -20.63 4.14
C LEU A 57 1.58 -21.92 4.98
N PRO A 58 1.17 -21.93 6.27
CA PRO A 58 1.07 -23.16 7.06
C PRO A 58 0.00 -24.14 6.58
N SER A 59 -1.10 -23.66 6.02
CA SER A 59 -2.23 -24.49 5.56
C SER A 59 -1.91 -25.16 4.22
N MET A 60 -1.25 -24.43 3.31
CA MET A 60 -0.77 -24.97 2.03
C MET A 60 0.38 -25.96 2.21
N LEU A 61 1.33 -25.67 3.12
CA LEU A 61 2.43 -26.59 3.44
C LEU A 61 1.92 -27.90 4.04
N ARG A 62 0.89 -27.85 4.89
CA ARG A 62 0.19 -29.05 5.38
C ARG A 62 -0.45 -29.87 4.26
N GLY A 63 -0.98 -29.23 3.22
CA GLY A 63 -1.52 -29.91 2.04
C GLY A 63 -0.47 -30.70 1.23
N ILE A 64 0.82 -30.37 1.36
CA ILE A 64 1.95 -31.08 0.71
C ILE A 64 2.55 -32.15 1.65
N GLY A 65 2.02 -32.31 2.87
CA GLY A 65 2.55 -33.25 3.87
C GLY A 65 3.69 -32.70 4.71
N VAL A 66 4.00 -31.39 4.62
CA VAL A 66 5.00 -30.73 5.47
C VAL A 66 4.34 -30.28 6.77
N THR A 67 4.35 -31.16 7.76
CA THR A 67 3.71 -30.97 9.08
C THR A 67 4.67 -30.49 10.16
N SER A 68 5.98 -30.42 9.89
CA SER A 68 6.98 -29.95 10.85
C SER A 68 6.87 -28.45 11.11
N THR A 69 6.57 -28.09 12.36
CA THR A 69 6.51 -26.70 12.84
C THR A 69 7.83 -25.96 12.60
N ASP A 70 8.97 -26.64 12.75
CA ASP A 70 10.30 -26.06 12.53
C ASP A 70 10.51 -25.61 11.07
N THR A 71 9.99 -26.38 10.11
CA THR A 71 10.08 -26.03 8.69
C THR A 71 9.19 -24.86 8.34
N GLN A 72 7.98 -24.78 8.93
CA GLN A 72 7.10 -23.64 8.76
C GLN A 72 7.68 -22.35 9.36
N LEU A 73 8.34 -22.47 10.53
CA LEU A 73 9.04 -21.34 11.15
C LEU A 73 10.19 -20.85 10.27
N LEU A 74 11.02 -21.77 9.77
CA LEU A 74 12.14 -21.44 8.88
C LEU A 74 11.66 -20.75 7.59
N LEU A 75 10.57 -21.22 6.99
CA LEU A 75 9.97 -20.60 5.80
C LEU A 75 9.43 -19.19 6.07
N ASN A 76 8.84 -18.95 7.24
CA ASN A 76 8.43 -17.61 7.66
C ASN A 76 9.63 -16.67 7.86
N ILE A 77 10.72 -17.16 8.45
CA ILE A 77 11.95 -16.38 8.60
C ILE A 77 12.53 -16.00 7.23
N ILE A 78 12.58 -16.94 6.29
CA ILE A 78 13.03 -16.68 4.91
C ILE A 78 12.12 -15.63 4.26
N TYR A 79 10.79 -15.77 4.42
CA TYR A 79 9.83 -14.81 3.90
C TYR A 79 10.07 -13.39 4.45
N ALA A 80 10.31 -13.25 5.75
CA ALA A 80 10.59 -11.96 6.37
C ALA A 80 11.92 -11.35 5.87
N LEU A 81 12.98 -12.16 5.72
CA LEU A 81 14.27 -11.71 5.19
C LEU A 81 14.16 -11.26 3.73
N VAL A 82 13.46 -12.03 2.91
CA VAL A 82 13.18 -11.68 1.51
C VAL A 82 12.41 -10.35 1.46
N GLY A 83 11.35 -10.21 2.26
CA GLY A 83 10.60 -8.96 2.37
C GLY A 83 11.47 -7.77 2.76
N TRP A 84 12.40 -7.94 3.70
CA TRP A 84 13.32 -6.88 4.12
C TRP A 84 14.29 -6.45 3.00
N VAL A 85 14.86 -7.41 2.26
CA VAL A 85 15.75 -7.11 1.11
C VAL A 85 14.98 -6.39 0.00
N PHE A 86 13.77 -6.84 -0.31
CA PHE A 86 12.94 -6.21 -1.33
C PHE A 86 12.43 -4.83 -0.90
N ALA A 87 12.10 -4.63 0.37
CA ALA A 87 11.69 -3.32 0.90
C ALA A 87 12.84 -2.31 0.88
N THR A 88 14.05 -2.73 1.25
CA THR A 88 15.24 -1.85 1.21
C THR A 88 15.63 -1.50 -0.22
N GLY A 89 15.54 -2.46 -1.15
CA GLY A 89 15.72 -2.19 -2.59
C GLY A 89 14.64 -1.24 -3.12
N GLY A 90 13.38 -1.50 -2.78
CA GLY A 90 12.22 -0.71 -3.16
C GLY A 90 12.31 0.75 -2.70
N ALA A 91 12.77 0.99 -1.47
CA ALA A 91 12.98 2.34 -0.96
C ALA A 91 13.91 3.18 -1.86
N ARG A 92 14.96 2.58 -2.45
CA ARG A 92 15.84 3.27 -3.40
C ARG A 92 15.20 3.49 -4.77
N PHE A 93 14.43 2.52 -5.26
CA PHE A 93 13.74 2.63 -6.54
C PHE A 93 12.59 3.64 -6.51
N LEU A 94 12.00 3.90 -5.35
CA LEU A 94 10.90 4.86 -5.17
C LEU A 94 11.25 6.26 -5.65
N ASP A 95 12.47 6.71 -5.38
CA ASP A 95 12.95 8.04 -5.79
C ASP A 95 13.27 8.11 -7.29
N THR A 96 13.63 6.99 -7.89
CA THR A 96 13.96 6.93 -9.32
C THR A 96 12.72 6.73 -10.19
N VAL A 97 11.78 5.88 -9.80
CA VAL A 97 10.62 5.51 -10.60
C VAL A 97 9.43 6.45 -10.37
N GLY A 98 9.24 6.92 -9.13
CA GLY A 98 8.08 7.71 -8.72
C GLY A 98 7.04 6.88 -7.97
N ARG A 99 6.14 7.56 -7.25
CA ARG A 99 5.28 6.91 -6.25
C ARG A 99 4.10 6.20 -6.92
N ARG A 100 3.43 6.84 -7.88
CA ARG A 100 2.27 6.27 -8.58
C ARG A 100 2.61 5.10 -9.52
N PRO A 101 3.62 5.16 -10.41
CA PRO A 101 3.92 4.05 -11.32
C PRO A 101 4.44 2.83 -10.57
N MET A 102 5.20 3.03 -9.49
CA MET A 102 5.69 1.93 -8.66
C MET A 102 4.56 1.24 -7.92
N PHE A 103 3.60 2.01 -7.39
CA PHE A 103 2.43 1.46 -6.73
C PHE A 103 1.50 0.71 -7.68
N LEU A 104 1.23 1.26 -8.86
CA LEU A 104 0.46 0.57 -9.91
C LEU A 104 1.15 -0.72 -10.37
N GLY A 105 2.47 -0.69 -10.58
CA GLY A 105 3.23 -1.87 -10.98
C GLY A 105 3.20 -2.98 -9.93
N SER A 106 3.33 -2.61 -8.65
CA SER A 106 3.26 -3.54 -7.52
C SER A 106 1.86 -4.15 -7.37
N VAL A 107 0.81 -3.32 -7.29
CA VAL A 107 -0.57 -3.81 -7.15
C VAL A 107 -1.01 -4.65 -8.35
N GLY A 108 -0.58 -4.29 -9.57
CA GLY A 108 -0.83 -5.10 -10.77
C GLY A 108 -0.14 -6.46 -10.71
N ALA A 109 1.12 -6.52 -10.26
CA ALA A 109 1.83 -7.78 -10.08
C ALA A 109 1.21 -8.64 -8.97
N MET A 110 0.76 -8.00 -7.88
CA MET A 110 0.07 -8.64 -6.77
C MET A 110 -1.24 -9.30 -7.22
N ALA A 111 -2.06 -8.57 -7.98
CA ALA A 111 -3.32 -9.08 -8.54
C ALA A 111 -3.09 -10.32 -9.42
N ILE A 112 -2.05 -10.30 -10.27
CA ILE A 112 -1.69 -11.46 -11.12
C ILE A 112 -1.24 -12.64 -10.25
N CYS A 113 -0.39 -12.41 -9.26
CA CYS A 113 0.09 -13.46 -8.37
C CYS A 113 -1.07 -14.11 -7.61
N LEU A 114 -2.00 -13.32 -7.04
CA LEU A 114 -3.17 -13.85 -6.34
C LEU A 114 -4.15 -14.56 -7.27
N ALA A 115 -4.33 -14.09 -8.51
CA ALA A 115 -5.17 -14.78 -9.49
C ALA A 115 -4.60 -16.17 -9.82
N ILE A 116 -3.28 -16.30 -9.96
CA ILE A 116 -2.61 -17.58 -10.19
C ILE A 116 -2.72 -18.48 -8.96
N VAL A 117 -2.56 -17.95 -7.75
CA VAL A 117 -2.75 -18.70 -6.49
C VAL A 117 -4.19 -19.19 -6.36
N ALA A 118 -5.19 -18.37 -6.70
CA ALA A 118 -6.60 -18.77 -6.69
C ALA A 118 -6.87 -19.93 -7.67
N GLY A 119 -6.32 -19.86 -8.88
CA GLY A 119 -6.42 -20.93 -9.88
C GLY A 119 -5.67 -22.21 -9.46
N GLY A 120 -4.48 -22.06 -8.88
CA GLY A 120 -3.68 -23.17 -8.35
C GLY A 120 -4.34 -23.88 -7.18
N ALA A 121 -4.96 -23.12 -6.26
CA ALA A 121 -5.75 -23.66 -5.15
C ALA A 121 -6.99 -24.42 -5.64
N ALA A 122 -7.72 -23.89 -6.63
CA ALA A 122 -8.85 -24.59 -7.24
C ALA A 122 -8.42 -25.90 -7.93
N GLY A 123 -7.29 -25.88 -8.66
CA GLY A 123 -6.73 -27.07 -9.32
C GLY A 123 -6.24 -28.13 -8.32
N PHE A 124 -5.68 -27.71 -7.18
CA PHE A 124 -5.28 -28.62 -6.11
C PHE A 124 -6.49 -29.32 -5.47
N VAL A 125 -7.58 -28.58 -5.20
CA VAL A 125 -8.80 -29.15 -4.62
C VAL A 125 -9.44 -30.19 -5.55
N GLN A 126 -9.39 -29.97 -6.86
CA GLN A 126 -10.02 -30.89 -7.84
C GLN A 126 -9.13 -32.08 -8.22
N THR A 127 -7.81 -31.91 -8.23
CA THR A 127 -6.89 -32.89 -8.85
C THR A 127 -5.88 -33.49 -7.86
N GLY A 128 -5.73 -32.93 -6.66
CA GLY A 128 -4.73 -33.36 -5.67
C GLY A 128 -3.27 -33.21 -6.14
N SER A 129 -3.01 -32.43 -7.20
CA SER A 129 -1.70 -32.33 -7.83
C SER A 129 -0.72 -31.54 -6.98
N VAL A 130 0.32 -32.22 -6.49
CA VAL A 130 1.40 -31.61 -5.67
C VAL A 130 2.12 -30.48 -6.42
N ALA A 131 2.20 -30.56 -7.75
CA ALA A 131 2.81 -29.52 -8.58
C ALA A 131 2.07 -28.17 -8.51
N CYS A 132 0.73 -28.20 -8.41
CA CYS A 132 -0.09 -26.99 -8.26
C CYS A 132 0.18 -26.29 -6.91
N SER A 133 0.46 -27.04 -5.86
CA SER A 133 0.78 -26.49 -4.54
C SER A 133 2.16 -25.85 -4.49
N TYR A 134 3.18 -26.46 -5.12
CA TYR A 134 4.50 -25.83 -5.24
C TYR A 134 4.45 -24.51 -6.02
N ALA A 135 3.73 -24.48 -7.15
CA ALA A 135 3.55 -23.26 -7.93
C ALA A 135 2.85 -22.17 -7.10
N SER A 136 1.80 -22.54 -6.36
CA SER A 136 1.05 -21.58 -5.54
C SER A 136 1.91 -21.00 -4.40
N ILE A 137 2.78 -21.80 -3.77
CA ILE A 137 3.74 -21.29 -2.77
C ILE A 137 4.69 -20.27 -3.41
N PHE A 138 5.26 -20.58 -4.58
CA PHE A 138 6.15 -19.65 -5.27
C PHE A 138 5.48 -18.29 -5.55
N PHE A 139 4.24 -18.31 -6.06
CA PHE A 139 3.50 -17.07 -6.32
C PHE A 139 3.11 -16.30 -5.05
N VAL A 140 2.91 -16.98 -3.93
CA VAL A 140 2.72 -16.32 -2.62
C VAL A 140 3.99 -15.58 -2.17
N TYR A 141 5.17 -16.16 -2.36
CA TYR A 141 6.44 -15.47 -2.07
C TYR A 141 6.67 -14.29 -3.03
N MET A 142 6.36 -14.46 -4.32
CA MET A 142 6.44 -13.37 -5.30
C MET A 142 5.51 -12.22 -4.94
N PHE A 143 4.27 -12.52 -4.56
CA PHE A 143 3.32 -11.53 -4.07
C PHE A 143 3.90 -10.72 -2.90
N GLY A 144 4.45 -11.40 -1.88
CA GLY A 144 5.07 -10.74 -0.74
C GLY A 144 6.28 -9.88 -1.10
N ALA A 145 7.11 -10.32 -2.05
CA ALA A 145 8.22 -9.53 -2.57
C ALA A 145 7.72 -8.27 -3.29
N THR A 146 6.71 -8.41 -4.17
CA THR A 146 6.14 -7.26 -4.90
C THR A 146 5.46 -6.26 -3.99
N PHE A 147 4.78 -6.73 -2.94
CA PHE A 147 4.23 -5.88 -1.89
C PHE A 147 5.33 -5.12 -1.16
N ALA A 148 6.38 -5.84 -0.72
CA ALA A 148 7.47 -5.26 0.05
C ALA A 148 8.24 -4.18 -0.73
N VAL A 149 8.42 -4.35 -2.05
CA VAL A 149 9.09 -3.36 -2.90
C VAL A 149 8.37 -2.00 -2.88
N SER A 150 7.04 -1.97 -2.96
CA SER A 150 6.32 -0.69 -3.11
C SER A 150 5.59 -0.25 -1.84
N LEU A 151 4.71 -1.09 -1.29
CA LEU A 151 3.82 -0.65 -0.21
C LEU A 151 4.56 -0.39 1.09
N THR A 152 5.51 -1.25 1.46
CA THR A 152 6.27 -1.11 2.71
C THR A 152 6.99 0.24 2.82
N PRO A 153 7.83 0.66 1.85
CA PRO A 153 8.47 1.97 1.93
C PRO A 153 7.49 3.13 1.70
N MET A 154 6.39 2.92 0.96
CA MET A 154 5.40 3.98 0.72
C MET A 154 4.54 4.31 1.94
N GLN A 155 4.42 3.40 2.92
CA GLN A 155 3.57 3.60 4.09
C GLN A 155 3.83 4.90 4.86
N PRO A 156 5.09 5.22 5.22
CA PRO A 156 5.38 6.51 5.84
C PRO A 156 5.52 7.65 4.81
N ILE A 157 5.96 7.36 3.58
CA ILE A 157 6.36 8.38 2.60
C ILE A 157 5.13 9.05 1.95
N TYR A 158 4.20 8.26 1.42
CA TYR A 158 3.09 8.80 0.64
C TYR A 158 2.15 9.69 1.49
N PRO A 159 1.71 9.27 2.68
CA PRO A 159 0.96 10.13 3.60
C PRO A 159 1.74 11.38 4.03
N GLY A 160 3.05 11.25 4.23
CA GLY A 160 3.93 12.38 4.57
C GLY A 160 3.96 13.46 3.48
N GLU A 161 3.98 13.03 2.20
CA GLU A 161 3.99 13.89 1.02
C GLU A 161 2.60 14.47 0.70
N VAL A 162 1.53 13.69 0.89
CA VAL A 162 0.15 14.11 0.56
C VAL A 162 -0.42 15.07 1.61
N LEU A 163 -0.04 14.96 2.88
CA LEU A 163 -0.54 15.83 3.95
C LEU A 163 0.25 17.15 4.03
N THR A 164 -0.47 18.28 4.16
CA THR A 164 0.14 19.58 4.48
C THR A 164 0.67 19.60 5.92
N ASN A 165 1.65 20.46 6.21
CA ASN A 165 2.33 20.51 7.52
C ASN A 165 1.34 20.67 8.69
N ASP A 166 0.33 21.54 8.55
CA ASP A 166 -0.69 21.84 9.57
C ASP A 166 -1.62 20.65 9.87
N MET A 167 -1.90 19.80 8.86
CA MET A 167 -2.78 18.64 9.01
C MET A 167 -2.02 17.32 9.20
N ARG A 168 -0.69 17.31 9.04
CA ARG A 168 0.11 16.08 8.99
C ARG A 168 -0.02 15.24 10.25
N ALA A 169 0.17 15.83 11.43
CA ALA A 169 0.10 15.10 12.69
C ALA A 169 -1.27 14.42 12.88
N LYS A 170 -2.35 15.16 12.65
CA LYS A 170 -3.74 14.65 12.76
C LYS A 170 -4.06 13.61 11.68
N GLY A 171 -3.65 13.87 10.43
CA GLY A 171 -3.87 12.97 9.31
C GLY A 171 -3.14 11.63 9.47
N MET A 172 -1.89 11.65 9.97
CA MET A 172 -1.14 10.44 10.31
C MET A 172 -1.82 9.64 11.44
N GLY A 173 -2.41 10.33 12.43
CA GLY A 173 -3.21 9.67 13.47
C GLY A 173 -4.44 8.94 12.90
N VAL A 174 -5.20 9.59 12.02
CA VAL A 174 -6.35 8.95 11.34
C VAL A 174 -5.93 7.77 10.48
N MET A 175 -4.78 7.87 9.79
CA MET A 175 -4.20 6.77 9.02
C MET A 175 -3.92 5.56 9.93
N GLN A 176 -3.28 5.78 11.07
CA GLN A 176 -2.94 4.71 11.99
C GLN A 176 -4.17 4.02 12.57
N VAL A 177 -5.20 4.79 12.93
CA VAL A 177 -6.49 4.24 13.39
C VAL A 177 -7.15 3.44 12.26
N SER A 178 -7.20 3.98 11.05
CA SER A 178 -7.80 3.31 9.89
C SER A 178 -7.08 2.00 9.55
N SER A 179 -5.75 2.02 9.57
CA SER A 179 -4.89 0.84 9.42
C SER A 179 -5.14 -0.17 10.54
N GLY A 180 -5.28 0.27 11.79
CA GLY A 180 -5.59 -0.60 12.93
C GLY A 180 -6.95 -1.29 12.77
N VAL A 181 -7.98 -0.57 12.32
CA VAL A 181 -9.31 -1.13 12.04
C VAL A 181 -9.26 -2.12 10.88
N ALA A 182 -8.59 -1.79 9.78
CA ALA A 182 -8.43 -2.69 8.64
C ALA A 182 -7.70 -3.98 9.05
N SER A 183 -6.63 -3.86 9.84
CA SER A 183 -5.88 -4.99 10.35
C SER A 183 -6.70 -5.86 11.30
N PHE A 184 -7.46 -5.25 12.22
CA PHE A 184 -8.39 -5.96 13.10
C PHE A 184 -9.41 -6.78 12.31
N ILE A 185 -10.06 -6.18 11.31
CA ILE A 185 -11.02 -6.89 10.46
C ILE A 185 -10.32 -8.04 9.73
N ASN A 186 -9.14 -7.82 9.17
CA ASN A 186 -8.40 -8.86 8.45
C ASN A 186 -8.05 -10.03 9.39
N THR A 187 -7.49 -9.76 10.57
CA THR A 187 -7.09 -10.80 11.54
C THR A 187 -8.26 -11.65 12.05
N PHE A 188 -9.44 -11.06 12.29
CA PHE A 188 -10.58 -11.80 12.81
C PHE A 188 -11.48 -12.39 11.72
N ALA A 189 -11.69 -11.68 10.61
CA ALA A 189 -12.59 -12.12 9.55
C ALA A 189 -11.90 -13.09 8.58
N ALA A 190 -10.58 -12.97 8.33
CA ALA A 190 -9.90 -13.81 7.34
C ALA A 190 -9.96 -15.32 7.68
N PRO A 191 -9.70 -15.78 8.92
CA PRO A 191 -9.78 -17.20 9.24
C PRO A 191 -11.20 -17.76 9.12
N VAL A 192 -12.22 -16.98 9.50
CA VAL A 192 -13.62 -17.38 9.41
C VAL A 192 -14.07 -17.48 7.95
N ALA A 193 -13.72 -16.47 7.13
CA ALA A 193 -14.03 -16.46 5.72
C ALA A 193 -13.30 -17.59 4.96
N LEU A 194 -12.06 -17.91 5.35
CA LEU A 194 -11.34 -19.05 4.79
C LEU A 194 -12.06 -20.37 5.05
N ASN A 195 -12.44 -20.63 6.31
CA ASN A 195 -13.09 -21.88 6.67
C ASN A 195 -14.42 -22.09 5.95
N ASN A 196 -15.15 -21.01 5.66
CA ASN A 196 -16.46 -21.09 5.01
C ASN A 196 -16.39 -21.10 3.48
N ILE A 197 -15.49 -20.32 2.88
CA ILE A 197 -15.50 -20.02 1.44
C ILE A 197 -14.34 -20.73 0.70
N GLY A 198 -13.34 -21.26 1.43
CA GLY A 198 -12.25 -22.04 0.87
C GLY A 198 -11.44 -21.25 -0.17
N TYR A 199 -11.29 -21.80 -1.38
CA TYR A 199 -10.47 -21.22 -2.44
C TYR A 199 -11.03 -19.92 -3.03
N TRP A 200 -12.34 -19.67 -2.92
CA TRP A 200 -12.95 -18.41 -3.38
C TRP A 200 -12.47 -17.19 -2.59
N PHE A 201 -11.94 -17.41 -1.38
CA PHE A 201 -11.29 -16.37 -0.61
C PHE A 201 -10.12 -15.74 -1.41
N TYR A 202 -9.34 -16.54 -2.13
CA TYR A 202 -8.22 -16.02 -2.95
C TYR A 202 -8.71 -15.16 -4.12
N ALA A 203 -9.81 -15.58 -4.76
CA ALA A 203 -10.42 -14.81 -5.85
C ALA A 203 -10.96 -13.45 -5.37
N PHE A 204 -11.47 -13.37 -4.13
CA PHE A 204 -11.90 -12.12 -3.53
C PHE A 204 -10.74 -11.12 -3.38
N PHE A 205 -9.59 -11.54 -2.85
CA PHE A 205 -8.42 -10.65 -2.74
C PHE A 205 -7.84 -10.29 -4.11
N ALA A 206 -7.81 -11.21 -5.07
CA ALA A 206 -7.41 -10.88 -6.44
C ALA A 206 -8.33 -9.81 -7.06
N PHE A 207 -9.64 -9.90 -6.85
CA PHE A 207 -10.59 -8.85 -7.28
C PHE A 207 -10.38 -7.54 -6.52
N PHE A 208 -10.10 -7.61 -5.22
CA PHE A 208 -9.81 -6.44 -4.41
C PHE A 208 -8.56 -5.70 -4.90
N ASP A 209 -7.47 -6.41 -5.22
CA ASP A 209 -6.25 -5.80 -5.78
C ASP A 209 -6.51 -5.15 -7.14
N VAL A 210 -7.40 -5.71 -7.98
CA VAL A 210 -7.82 -5.05 -9.23
C VAL A 210 -8.60 -3.76 -8.94
N PHE A 211 -9.47 -3.77 -7.94
CA PHE A 211 -10.15 -2.57 -7.48
C PHE A 211 -9.17 -1.51 -6.95
N GLU A 212 -8.16 -1.92 -6.17
CA GLU A 212 -7.08 -1.05 -5.72
C GLU A 212 -6.33 -0.44 -6.91
N PHE A 213 -5.97 -1.26 -7.90
CA PHE A 213 -5.30 -0.80 -9.11
C PHE A 213 -6.11 0.29 -9.82
N LEU A 214 -7.42 0.09 -10.00
CA LEU A 214 -8.30 1.08 -10.62
C LEU A 214 -8.41 2.34 -9.76
N PHE A 215 -8.54 2.21 -8.44
CA PHE A 215 -8.61 3.34 -7.53
C PHE A 215 -7.34 4.20 -7.60
N ILE A 216 -6.17 3.56 -7.57
CA ILE A 216 -4.87 4.21 -7.71
C ILE A 216 -4.75 4.86 -9.09
N TYR A 217 -5.19 4.17 -10.15
CA TYR A 217 -5.13 4.70 -11.49
C TYR A 217 -5.94 5.99 -11.65
N PHE A 218 -7.13 6.10 -11.04
CA PHE A 218 -7.98 7.27 -11.18
C PHE A 218 -7.72 8.39 -10.17
N LEU A 219 -7.36 8.06 -8.93
CA LEU A 219 -7.36 9.02 -7.82
C LEU A 219 -5.97 9.34 -7.27
N PHE A 220 -4.96 8.47 -7.44
CA PHE A 220 -3.64 8.76 -6.88
C PHE A 220 -2.92 9.88 -7.62
N VAL A 221 -2.33 10.77 -6.81
CA VAL A 221 -1.51 11.90 -7.23
C VAL A 221 -0.04 11.48 -7.23
N GLU A 222 0.70 11.82 -8.28
CA GLU A 222 2.16 11.65 -8.30
C GLU A 222 2.83 12.77 -7.49
N THR A 223 3.64 12.38 -6.50
CA THR A 223 4.29 13.26 -5.54
C THR A 223 5.80 13.42 -5.78
N LYS A 224 6.39 12.62 -6.68
CA LYS A 224 7.84 12.67 -6.93
C LYS A 224 8.33 14.06 -7.36
N GLY A 225 9.34 14.55 -6.65
CA GLY A 225 10.11 15.74 -7.01
C GLY A 225 9.32 17.05 -6.89
N ARG A 226 8.36 17.11 -5.96
CA ARG A 226 7.49 18.27 -5.72
C ARG A 226 7.66 18.79 -4.31
N THR A 227 7.57 20.11 -4.18
CA THR A 227 7.45 20.76 -2.87
C THR A 227 6.01 20.64 -2.37
N LEU A 228 5.80 20.85 -1.07
CA LEU A 228 4.46 20.83 -0.46
C LEU A 228 3.55 21.92 -1.05
N GLU A 229 4.13 23.05 -1.46
CA GLU A 229 3.46 24.19 -2.11
C GLU A 229 3.01 23.83 -3.54
N GLU A 230 3.88 23.20 -4.33
CA GLU A 230 3.51 22.71 -5.67
C GLU A 230 2.39 21.66 -5.60
N LEU A 231 2.42 20.80 -4.58
CA LEU A 231 1.35 19.84 -4.34
C LEU A 231 0.03 20.53 -3.98
N GLU A 232 0.07 21.65 -3.25
CA GLU A 232 -1.14 22.41 -2.92
C GLU A 232 -1.90 22.89 -4.16
N ILE A 233 -1.19 23.43 -5.14
CA ILE A 233 -1.73 23.85 -6.44
C ILE A 233 -2.35 22.65 -7.19
N VAL A 234 -1.68 21.49 -7.14
CA VAL A 234 -2.16 20.27 -7.80
C VAL A 234 -3.44 19.75 -7.14
N PHE A 235 -3.53 19.80 -5.82
CA PHE A 235 -4.72 19.35 -5.10
C PHE A 235 -5.89 20.34 -5.15
N ASP A 236 -5.63 21.63 -5.42
CA ASP A 236 -6.68 22.63 -5.68
C ASP A 236 -7.27 22.53 -7.11
N SER A 237 -6.60 21.83 -8.01
CA SER A 237 -7.10 21.58 -9.36
C SER A 237 -8.39 20.73 -9.35
N PRO A 238 -9.31 20.91 -10.32
CA PRO A 238 -10.58 20.16 -10.38
C PRO A 238 -10.41 18.63 -10.42
N ASN A 239 -9.28 18.16 -10.97
CA ASN A 239 -8.88 16.75 -10.98
C ASN A 239 -7.39 16.61 -10.61
N PRO A 240 -7.07 16.40 -9.32
CA PRO A 240 -5.69 16.34 -8.82
C PRO A 240 -4.85 15.23 -9.46
N ALA A 241 -5.44 14.08 -9.74
CA ALA A 241 -4.74 12.94 -10.33
C ALA A 241 -4.29 13.22 -11.77
N LYS A 242 -5.11 13.92 -12.57
CA LYS A 242 -4.73 14.34 -13.93
C LYS A 242 -3.77 15.53 -13.90
N ALA A 243 -4.02 16.52 -13.04
CA ALA A 243 -3.15 17.68 -12.86
C ALA A 243 -1.72 17.25 -12.49
N SER A 244 -1.59 16.22 -11.64
CA SER A 244 -0.28 15.68 -11.30
C SER A 244 0.49 15.11 -12.50
N LEU A 245 -0.19 14.55 -13.50
CA LEU A 245 0.48 13.95 -14.66
C LEU A 245 0.89 15.00 -15.70
N LEU A 246 0.12 16.08 -15.84
CA LEU A 246 0.40 17.14 -16.81
C LEU A 246 1.68 17.89 -16.46
N VAL A 247 1.81 18.31 -15.19
CA VAL A 247 3.00 19.03 -14.71
C VAL A 247 4.26 18.15 -14.76
N VAL A 248 4.14 16.82 -14.57
CA VAL A 248 5.26 15.88 -14.77
C VAL A 248 5.69 15.82 -16.23
N LYS A 249 4.75 15.85 -17.18
CA LYS A 249 5.06 15.86 -18.62
C LYS A 249 5.76 17.16 -19.04
N GLU A 250 5.36 18.30 -18.48
CA GLU A 250 5.99 19.60 -18.75
C GLU A 250 7.43 19.66 -18.21
N LYS A 251 7.65 19.37 -16.92
CA LYS A 251 9.02 19.32 -16.33
C LYS A 251 9.93 18.31 -17.04
N ARG A 252 9.38 17.22 -17.59
CA ARG A 252 10.14 16.23 -18.36
C ARG A 252 10.50 16.75 -19.76
N ARG A 253 9.63 17.51 -20.41
CA ARG A 253 9.91 18.15 -21.71
C ARG A 253 11.00 19.21 -21.57
N GLU A 254 10.90 20.09 -20.57
CA GLU A 254 11.92 21.11 -20.32
C GLU A 254 13.31 20.51 -20.07
N LYS A 255 13.40 19.39 -19.34
CA LYS A 255 14.69 18.70 -19.13
C LYS A 255 15.26 18.06 -20.40
N VAL A 256 14.41 17.62 -21.33
CA VAL A 256 14.85 17.05 -22.62
C VAL A 256 15.32 18.19 -23.53
N ASP A 257 14.56 19.28 -23.61
CA ASP A 257 14.94 20.45 -24.42
C ASP A 257 16.26 21.08 -23.95
N VAL A 258 16.53 21.11 -22.63
CA VAL A 258 17.81 21.61 -22.09
C VAL A 258 18.97 20.63 -22.34
N ALA A 259 18.70 19.32 -22.37
CA ALA A 259 19.72 18.31 -22.64
C ALA A 259 20.07 18.21 -24.14
N ASP A 260 19.14 18.51 -25.04
CA ASP A 260 19.36 18.52 -26.49
C ASP A 260 20.07 19.82 -26.98
N VAL A 261 20.15 20.85 -26.12
CA VAL A 261 20.79 22.15 -26.41
C VAL A 261 22.21 22.23 -25.80
N ALA A 262 22.63 21.27 -24.98
CA ALA A 262 23.95 21.19 -24.33
C ALA A 262 24.89 20.21 -25.04
#